data_AF-R7SV90-F1
#
_entry.id   AF-R7SV90-F1
#
_cell.length_a   1.000
_cell.length_b   1.000
_cell.length_c   1.000
_cell.angle_alpha   90.00
_cell.angle_beta   90.00
_cell.angle_gamma   90.00
#
_symmetry.space_group_name_H-M   'P 1'
#
loop_
_entity.id
_entity.type
_entity.pdbx_description
1 polymer ?
#
loop_
_entity_poly.entity_id
_entity_poly.type
_entity_poly.pdbx_seq_one_letter_code
_entity_poly.pdbx_strand_id
1 'polypeptide(L)'
;MAHQLLRTLESVPANSVLPPEITDKVIDYLHDQPRALSSCSLVCSDWLPRSRLHRFRDVRFTDTSAVAWFCVLLPGAPVIGGYIRTL
;
A
#
# COMPACT_ATOMS: atom_id res chain seq x y z
N MET A 1 22.13 -40.67 17.41
CA MET A 1 21.23 -39.59 17.87
C MET A 1 21.50 -38.21 17.23
N ALA A 2 22.45 -38.06 16.31
CA ALA A 2 22.72 -36.76 15.63
C ALA A 2 21.92 -36.54 14.32
N HIS A 3 21.28 -37.58 13.76
CA HIS A 3 20.53 -37.47 12.50
C HIS A 3 19.12 -36.88 12.63
N GLN A 4 18.61 -36.67 13.85
CA GLN A 4 17.26 -36.12 14.07
C GLN A 4 17.24 -34.58 14.18
N LEU A 5 18.38 -33.95 14.48
CA LEU A 5 18.49 -32.49 14.65
C LEU A 5 18.71 -31.71 13.34
N LEU A 6 19.09 -32.39 12.24
CA LEU A 6 19.27 -31.75 10.93
C LEU A 6 17.99 -31.68 10.08
N ARG A 7 16.90 -32.36 10.50
CA ARG A 7 15.60 -32.34 9.79
C ARG A 7 14.73 -31.12 10.10
N THR A 8 15.06 -30.33 11.13
CA THR A 8 14.31 -29.11 11.48
C THR A 8 14.72 -27.89 10.66
N LEU A 9 15.75 -28.01 9.81
CA LEU A 9 16.20 -26.94 8.92
C LEU A 9 15.83 -27.21 7.45
N GLU A 10 14.96 -28.19 7.20
CA GLU A 10 14.49 -28.52 5.86
C GLU A 10 13.41 -27.50 5.43
N SER A 11 13.90 -26.56 4.63
CA SER A 11 13.20 -25.74 3.63
C SER A 11 11.93 -25.01 4.08
N VAL A 12 12.12 -23.76 4.55
CA VAL A 12 11.12 -22.73 4.24
C VAL A 12 10.90 -22.76 2.73
N PRO A 13 9.69 -23.08 2.23
CA PRO A 13 9.47 -23.17 0.79
C PRO A 13 9.86 -21.84 0.15
N ALA A 14 10.52 -21.90 -1.00
CA ALA A 14 11.11 -20.76 -1.71
C ALA A 14 10.09 -19.70 -2.20
N ASN A 15 8.82 -19.82 -1.77
CA ASN A 15 7.79 -18.80 -1.89
C ASN A 15 7.27 -18.46 -0.49
N SER A 16 8.12 -17.85 0.33
CA SER A 16 7.74 -17.30 1.64
C SER A 16 6.95 -16.01 1.43
N VAL A 17 5.73 -16.14 0.93
CA VAL A 17 4.80 -15.01 0.83
C VAL A 17 4.44 -14.61 2.24
N LEU A 18 4.77 -13.37 2.61
CA LEU A 18 4.31 -12.80 3.88
C LEU A 18 2.77 -12.76 3.86
N PRO A 19 2.11 -13.08 4.98
CA PRO A 19 0.67 -12.86 5.08
C PRO A 19 0.32 -11.40 4.77
N PRO A 20 -0.79 -11.12 4.04
CA PRO A 20 -1.19 -9.76 3.70
C PRO A 20 -1.30 -8.83 4.91
N GLU A 21 -1.67 -9.33 6.07
CA GLU A 21 -1.78 -8.55 7.31
C GLU A 21 -0.43 -7.97 7.76
N ILE A 22 0.66 -8.68 7.48
CA ILE A 22 2.02 -8.22 7.81
C ILE A 22 2.45 -7.14 6.83
N THR A 23 2.22 -7.35 5.52
CA THR A 23 2.55 -6.33 4.51
C THR A 23 1.69 -5.07 4.70
N ASP A 24 0.42 -5.22 5.07
CA ASP A 24 -0.46 -4.11 5.38
C ASP A 24 0.03 -3.31 6.59
N LYS A 25 0.44 -3.99 7.67
CA LYS A 25 1.05 -3.32 8.83
C LYS A 25 2.32 -2.56 8.46
N VAL A 26 3.16 -3.09 7.59
CA VAL A 26 4.36 -2.38 7.11
C VAL A 26 3.95 -1.11 6.36
N ILE A 27 2.99 -1.22 5.44
CA ILE A 27 2.48 -0.06 4.67
C ILE A 27 1.83 0.97 5.60
N ASP A 28 1.19 0.55 6.70
CA ASP A 28 0.59 1.46 7.69
C ASP A 28 1.58 2.40 8.35
N TYR A 29 2.82 1.95 8.55
CA TYR A 29 3.87 2.81 9.08
C TYR A 29 4.37 3.86 8.08
N LEU A 30 4.00 3.76 6.80
CA LEU A 30 4.38 4.70 5.74
C LEU A 30 3.32 5.75 5.46
N HIS A 31 2.29 5.88 6.31
CA HIS A 31 1.13 6.74 6.08
C HIS A 31 1.46 8.22 5.84
N ASP A 32 2.60 8.72 6.34
CA ASP A 32 3.10 10.08 6.19
C ASP A 32 4.15 10.23 5.07
N GLN A 33 4.48 9.14 4.37
CA GLN A 33 5.54 9.07 3.35
C GLN A 33 4.95 8.83 1.94
N PRO A 34 4.44 9.88 1.26
CA PRO A 34 3.74 9.72 -0.01
C PRO A 34 4.61 9.11 -1.12
N ARG A 35 5.92 9.37 -1.12
CA ARG A 35 6.86 8.75 -2.06
C ARG A 35 7.00 7.25 -1.82
N ALA A 36 7.12 6.82 -0.56
CA ALA A 36 7.22 5.42 -0.20
C ALA A 36 5.92 4.68 -0.55
N LEU A 37 4.75 5.26 -0.25
CA LEU A 37 3.46 4.69 -0.62
C LEU A 37 3.29 4.54 -2.15
N SER A 38 3.78 5.50 -2.93
CA SER A 38 3.81 5.38 -4.40
C SER A 38 4.70 4.22 -4.85
N SER A 39 5.89 4.04 -4.27
CA SER A 39 6.74 2.89 -4.56
C SER A 39 6.08 1.56 -4.16
N CYS A 40 5.46 1.48 -2.98
CA CYS A 40 4.75 0.29 -2.51
C CYS A 40 3.62 -0.13 -3.45
N SER A 41 2.90 0.86 -4.04
CA SER A 41 1.82 0.59 -4.99
C SER A 41 2.28 -0.09 -6.30
N LEU A 42 3.60 -0.13 -6.56
CA LEU A 42 4.19 -0.72 -7.76
C LEU A 42 4.89 -2.06 -7.49
N VAL A 43 4.95 -2.52 -6.23
CA VAL A 43 5.64 -3.76 -5.86
C VAL A 43 4.87 -4.99 -6.36
N CYS A 44 3.59 -5.10 -6.01
CA CYS A 44 2.69 -6.16 -6.47
C CYS A 44 1.22 -5.73 -6.29
N SER A 45 0.30 -6.54 -6.82
CA SER A 45 -1.15 -6.30 -6.69
C SER A 45 -1.63 -6.26 -5.24
N ASP A 46 -1.03 -7.06 -4.36
CA ASP A 46 -1.50 -7.22 -2.98
C ASP A 46 -1.18 -5.99 -2.13
N TRP A 47 -0.13 -5.25 -2.48
CA TRP A 47 0.27 -4.02 -1.78
C TRP A 47 -0.54 -2.80 -2.26
N LEU A 48 -1.19 -2.91 -3.43
CA LEU A 48 -1.88 -1.81 -4.07
C LEU A 48 -3.04 -1.24 -3.24
N PRO A 49 -3.96 -2.05 -2.66
CA PRO A 49 -5.11 -1.51 -1.93
C PRO A 49 -4.68 -0.70 -0.70
N ARG A 50 -3.78 -1.24 0.12
CA ARG A 50 -3.31 -0.56 1.34
C ARG A 50 -2.48 0.68 1.03
N SER A 51 -1.63 0.61 0.01
CA SER A 51 -0.83 1.75 -0.44
C SER A 51 -1.72 2.90 -0.93
N ARG A 52 -2.74 2.60 -1.76
CA ARG A 52 -3.70 3.60 -2.25
C ARG A 52 -4.53 4.20 -1.13
N LEU A 53 -4.94 3.38 -0.17
CA LEU A 53 -5.71 3.84 0.98
C LEU A 53 -4.98 4.95 1.71
N HIS A 54 -3.69 4.76 2.04
CA HIS A 54 -2.92 5.81 2.70
C HIS A 54 -2.56 6.95 1.76
N ARG A 55 -2.21 6.65 0.49
CA ARG A 55 -1.73 7.66 -0.46
C ARG A 55 -2.77 8.71 -0.80
N PHE A 56 -4.05 8.31 -0.83
CA PHE A 56 -5.18 9.17 -1.17
C PHE A 56 -6.03 9.55 0.04
N ARG A 57 -5.59 9.21 1.27
CA ARG A 57 -6.34 9.51 2.51
C ARG A 57 -6.48 11.01 2.76
N ASP A 58 -5.37 11.74 2.58
CA ASP A 58 -5.25 13.17 2.81
C ASP A 58 -4.85 13.82 1.48
N VAL A 59 -5.74 14.62 0.92
CA VAL A 59 -5.52 15.32 -0.35
C VAL A 59 -5.44 16.80 -0.04
N ARG A 60 -4.31 17.42 -0.41
CA ARG A 60 -4.09 18.86 -0.21
C ARG A 60 -3.96 19.55 -1.55
N PHE A 61 -4.64 20.68 -1.70
CA PHE A 61 -4.58 21.50 -2.90
C PHE A 61 -3.63 22.67 -2.68
N THR A 62 -2.77 22.92 -3.67
CA THR A 62 -1.85 24.06 -3.68
C THR A 62 -2.56 25.36 -4.04
N ASP A 63 -3.62 25.28 -4.84
CA ASP A 63 -4.33 26.41 -5.43
C ASP A 63 -5.69 25.97 -5.99
N THR A 64 -6.50 26.96 -6.41
CA THR A 64 -7.83 26.75 -6.97
C THR A 64 -7.85 26.00 -8.30
N SER A 65 -6.79 26.04 -9.10
CA SER A 65 -6.71 25.27 -10.35
C SER A 65 -6.56 23.78 -10.07
N ALA A 66 -5.82 23.41 -9.02
CA ALA A 66 -5.71 22.03 -8.56
C ALA A 66 -7.06 21.49 -8.08
N VAL A 67 -7.86 22.30 -7.37
CA VAL A 67 -9.22 21.93 -6.95
C VAL A 67 -10.12 21.72 -8.17
N ALA A 68 -10.11 22.65 -9.12
CA ALA A 68 -10.94 22.57 -10.33
C ALA A 68 -10.60 21.32 -11.15
N TRP A 69 -9.30 21.03 -11.34
CA TRP A 69 -8.86 19.81 -12.02
C TRP A 69 -9.31 18.55 -11.28
N PHE A 70 -9.21 18.54 -9.95
CA PHE A 70 -9.63 17.41 -9.13
C PHE A 70 -11.14 17.13 -9.24
N CYS A 71 -11.98 18.17 -9.29
CA CYS A 71 -13.42 18.05 -9.54
C CYS A 71 -13.72 17.42 -10.91
N VAL A 72 -12.88 17.68 -11.92
CA VAL A 72 -13.00 17.06 -13.26
C VAL A 72 -12.47 15.63 -13.27
N LEU A 73 -11.43 15.33 -12.49
CA LEU A 73 -10.82 14.00 -12.40
C LEU A 73 -11.75 12.98 -11.73
N LEU A 74 -12.37 13.36 -10.61
CA LEU A 74 -13.12 12.44 -9.75
C LEU A 74 -14.19 11.60 -10.49
N PRO A 75 -15.02 12.18 -11.38
CA PRO A 75 -15.96 11.41 -12.19
C PRO A 75 -15.31 10.31 -13.04
N GLY A 76 -14.09 10.55 -13.56
CA GLY A 76 -13.35 9.57 -14.36
C GLY A 76 -12.61 8.52 -13.52
N ALA A 77 -12.43 8.76 -12.23
CA ALA A 77 -11.74 7.87 -11.30
C ALA A 77 -12.42 7.82 -9.91
N PRO A 78 -13.68 7.36 -9.84
CA PRO A 78 -14.47 7.40 -8.59
C PRO A 78 -13.85 6.57 -7.46
N VAL A 79 -13.01 5.58 -7.80
CA VAL A 79 -12.26 4.77 -6.84
C VAL A 79 -11.35 5.61 -5.94
N ILE A 80 -10.81 6.73 -6.44
CA ILE A 80 -9.98 7.65 -5.64
C ILE A 80 -10.84 8.29 -4.55
N GLY A 81 -12.07 8.70 -4.89
CA GLY A 81 -13.03 9.31 -3.96
C GLY A 81 -13.33 8.43 -2.74
N GLY A 82 -13.34 7.10 -2.90
CA GLY A 82 -13.57 6.17 -1.79
C GLY A 82 -12.47 6.14 -0.73
N TYR A 83 -11.26 6.62 -1.05
CA TYR A 83 -10.12 6.64 -0.13
C TYR A 83 -9.99 7.93 0.67
N ILE A 84 -10.57 9.03 0.19
CA ILE A 84 -10.40 10.37 0.76
C ILE A 84 -11.13 10.47 2.10
N ARG A 85 -10.38 10.89 3.13
CA ARG A 85 -10.91 11.13 4.48
C ARG A 85 -10.77 12.58 4.91
N THR A 86 -9.79 13.29 4.34
CA THR A 86 -9.50 14.69 4.61
C THR A 86 -9.21 15.41 3.30
N LEU A 87 -9.77 16.61 3.15
CA LEU A 87 -9.58 17.55 2.03
C LEU A 87 -9.06 18.89 2.56
#